data_AF-A0A672GYW1-F1
#
_entry.id   AF-A0A672GYW1-F1
#
_cell.length_a   1.000
_cell.length_b   1.000
_cell.length_c   1.000
_cell.angle_alpha   90.00
_cell.angle_beta   90.00
_cell.angle_gamma   90.00
#
_symmetry.space_group_name_H-M   'P 1'
#
loop_
_entity.id
_entity.type
_entity.pdbx_description
1 polymer ?
#
loop_
_entity_poly.entity_id
_entity_poly.type
_entity_poly.pdbx_seq_one_letter_code
_entity_poly.pdbx_strand_id
1 'polypeptide(L)'
;MSSDPEEILLGILEDLGHEDFDNFQWYLWHDRVLEGFKSIPKSKLEGLDRKNTVDEMIQAYSIHTLKVTKMVLEKMKMMGLWEKHEKKIPKPEGKSWKHENLMMF
;
A
#
# COMPACT_ATOMS: atom_id res chain seq x y z
N MET A 1 -4.29 15.06 15.41
CA MET A 1 -3.66 13.75 15.62
C MET A 1 -3.37 13.18 14.25
N SER A 2 -2.12 13.23 13.81
CA SER A 2 -1.70 12.51 12.60
C SER A 2 -1.52 11.05 13.02
N SER A 3 -2.21 10.11 12.38
CA SER A 3 -1.94 8.69 12.61
C SER A 3 -0.67 8.29 11.86
N ASP A 4 0.13 7.41 12.46
CA ASP A 4 1.36 6.92 11.83
C ASP A 4 1.03 6.04 10.62
N PRO A 5 1.86 6.05 9.55
CA PRO A 5 1.64 5.21 8.37
C PRO A 5 1.44 3.72 8.69
N GLU A 6 2.07 3.24 9.76
CA GLU A 6 1.95 1.85 10.23
C GLU A 6 0.53 1.56 10.75
N GLU A 7 -0.04 2.46 11.56
CA GLU A 7 -1.39 2.31 12.10
C GLU A 7 -2.45 2.34 11.00
N ILE A 8 -2.27 3.21 10.00
CA ILE A 8 -3.19 3.33 8.86
C ILE A 8 -3.13 2.06 8.01
N LEU A 9 -1.92 1.59 7.69
CA LEU A 9 -1.74 0.36 6.93
C LEU A 9 -2.31 -0.84 7.70
N LEU A 10 -2.00 -0.96 8.99
CA LEU A 10 -2.52 -2.05 9.81
C LEU A 10 -4.05 -2.05 9.82
N GLY A 11 -4.70 -0.90 10.00
CA GLY A 11 -6.16 -0.80 9.97
C GLY A 11 -6.77 -1.21 8.63
N ILE A 12 -6.10 -0.91 7.51
CA ILE A 12 -6.50 -1.40 6.18
C ILE A 12 -6.40 -2.93 6.11
N LEU A 13 -5.27 -3.49 6.55
CA LEU A 13 -5.06 -4.95 6.50
C LEU A 13 -6.00 -5.71 7.43
N GLU A 14 -6.36 -5.14 8.59
CA GLU A 14 -7.35 -5.70 9.51
C GLU A 14 -8.76 -5.76 8.92
N ASP A 15 -9.11 -4.82 8.05
CA ASP A 15 -10.40 -4.83 7.34
C ASP A 15 -10.42 -5.79 6.13
N LEU A 16 -9.27 -6.31 5.69
CA LEU A 16 -9.21 -7.34 4.65
C LEU A 16 -9.61 -8.70 5.24
N GLY A 17 -10.49 -9.42 4.54
CA GLY A 17 -10.72 -10.85 4.79
C GLY A 17 -9.45 -11.66 4.56
N HIS A 18 -9.44 -12.94 4.97
CA HIS A 18 -8.25 -13.80 4.80
C HIS A 18 -7.82 -13.91 3.33
N GLU A 19 -8.75 -14.23 2.43
CA GLU A 19 -8.47 -14.37 0.99
C GLU A 19 -8.01 -13.05 0.36
N ASP A 20 -8.64 -11.93 0.75
CA ASP A 20 -8.23 -10.61 0.27
C ASP A 20 -6.83 -10.24 0.78
N PHE A 21 -6.48 -10.62 2.01
CA PHE A 21 -5.14 -10.41 2.56
C PHE A 21 -4.08 -11.24 1.83
N ASP A 22 -4.36 -12.51 1.53
CA ASP A 22 -3.47 -13.35 0.72
C ASP A 22 -3.26 -12.76 -0.68
N ASN A 23 -4.34 -12.25 -1.29
CA ASN A 23 -4.27 -11.55 -2.58
C ASN A 23 -3.48 -10.25 -2.50
N PHE A 24 -3.62 -9.50 -1.40
CA PHE A 24 -2.85 -8.28 -1.16
C PHE A 24 -1.35 -8.58 -1.13
N GLN A 25 -0.92 -9.60 -0.38
CA GLN A 25 0.47 -10.06 -0.38
C GLN A 25 0.90 -10.53 -1.77
N TRP A 26 0.00 -11.19 -2.52
CA TRP A 26 0.29 -11.62 -3.89
C TRP A 26 0.66 -10.46 -4.81
N TYR A 27 -0.08 -9.35 -4.71
CA TYR A 27 0.19 -8.14 -5.48
C TYR A 27 1.51 -7.44 -5.09
N LEU A 28 2.00 -7.60 -3.86
CA LEU A 28 3.27 -7.02 -3.41
C LEU A 28 4.51 -7.70 -4.03
N TRP A 29 4.44 -9.00 -4.34
CA TRP A 29 5.56 -9.70 -4.98
C TRP A 29 5.48 -9.74 -6.50
N HIS A 30 4.34 -9.40 -7.10
CA HIS A 30 4.19 -9.44 -8.54
C HIS A 30 4.70 -8.17 -9.23
N ASP A 31 5.85 -8.27 -9.90
CA ASP A 31 6.62 -7.17 -10.54
C ASP A 31 5.88 -6.25 -11.54
N ARG A 32 4.68 -6.61 -11.99
CA ARG A 32 3.92 -5.84 -13.01
C ARG A 32 2.83 -4.97 -12.43
N VAL A 33 2.68 -4.99 -11.11
CA VAL A 33 1.55 -4.36 -10.41
C VAL A 33 1.97 -2.99 -9.88
N LEU A 34 3.22 -2.88 -9.44
CA LEU A 34 3.73 -1.72 -8.71
C LEU A 34 4.55 -0.82 -9.66
N GLU A 35 3.87 -0.04 -10.50
CA GLU A 35 4.51 0.89 -11.44
C GLU A 35 5.53 1.81 -10.73
N GLY A 36 6.82 1.60 -11.02
CA GLY A 36 7.93 2.37 -10.46
C GLY A 36 8.43 1.92 -9.08
N PHE A 37 7.89 0.85 -8.50
CA PHE A 37 8.35 0.28 -7.23
C PHE A 37 8.80 -1.17 -7.41
N LYS A 38 9.88 -1.54 -6.71
CA LYS A 38 10.38 -2.91 -6.72
C LYS A 38 9.47 -3.80 -5.90
N SER A 39 9.15 -4.99 -6.39
CA SER A 39 8.39 -5.99 -5.63
C SER A 39 9.14 -6.47 -4.38
N ILE A 40 8.39 -6.92 -3.38
CA ILE A 40 8.93 -7.65 -2.23
C ILE A 40 9.08 -9.12 -2.64
N PRO A 41 10.24 -9.77 -2.43
CA PRO A 41 10.39 -11.19 -2.75
C PRO A 41 9.32 -12.05 -2.07
N LYS A 42 8.71 -13.00 -2.81
CA LYS A 42 7.67 -13.90 -2.29
C LYS A 42 8.08 -14.58 -0.97
N SER A 43 9.34 -15.01 -0.87
CA SER A 43 9.89 -15.67 0.34
C SER A 43 9.87 -14.80 1.59
N LYS A 44 9.74 -13.46 1.45
CA LYS A 44 9.62 -12.52 2.57
C LYS A 44 8.16 -12.28 2.97
N LEU A 45 7.18 -12.68 2.16
CA LEU A 45 5.76 -12.47 2.41
C LEU A 45 5.04 -13.76 2.83
N GLU A 46 5.52 -14.91 2.35
CA GLU A 46 4.88 -16.21 2.59
C GLU A 46 4.78 -16.52 4.09
N GLY A 47 3.56 -16.68 4.58
CA GLY A 47 3.27 -16.98 5.98
C GLY A 47 3.32 -15.78 6.93
N LEU A 48 3.52 -14.55 6.43
CA LEU A 48 3.43 -13.37 7.28
C LEU A 48 2.00 -13.06 7.67
N ASP A 49 1.80 -12.71 8.93
CA ASP A 49 0.56 -12.08 9.38
C ASP A 49 0.50 -10.60 8.97
N ARG A 50 -0.62 -9.95 9.31
CA ARG A 50 -0.88 -8.55 8.95
C ARG A 50 0.17 -7.60 9.53
N LYS A 51 0.62 -7.80 10.77
CA LYS A 51 1.59 -6.91 11.43
C LYS A 51 2.98 -7.05 10.82
N ASN A 52 3.46 -8.27 10.65
CA ASN A 52 4.75 -8.51 10.01
C ASN A 52 4.74 -8.04 8.54
N THR A 53 3.59 -8.10 7.86
CA THR A 53 3.43 -7.52 6.51
C THR A 53 3.55 -5.99 6.52
N VAL A 54 3.02 -5.31 7.55
CA VAL A 54 3.23 -3.86 7.73
C VAL A 54 4.71 -3.55 7.85
N ASP A 55 5.42 -4.28 8.72
CA ASP A 55 6.85 -4.07 8.95
C ASP A 55 7.67 -4.26 7.67
N GLU A 56 7.42 -5.34 6.91
CA GLU A 56 8.08 -5.58 5.62
C GLU A 56 7.78 -4.49 4.58
N MET A 57 6.53 -4.00 4.51
CA MET A 57 6.18 -2.90 3.60
C MET A 57 6.86 -1.59 3.98
N ILE A 58 6.94 -1.27 5.27
CA ILE A 58 7.63 -0.07 5.75
C ILE A 58 9.11 -0.16 5.46
N GLN A 59 9.72 -1.32 5.68
CA GLN A 59 11.12 -1.55 5.36
C GLN A 59 11.39 -1.41 3.86
N ALA A 60 10.50 -1.93 3.01
CA ALA A 60 10.68 -1.92 1.55
C ALA A 60 10.40 -0.56 0.91
N TYR A 61 9.39 0.17 1.39
CA TYR A 61 8.86 1.36 0.70
C TYR A 61 8.97 2.65 1.51
N SER A 62 9.25 2.58 2.82
CA SER A 62 9.45 3.74 3.69
C SER A 62 8.32 4.78 3.54
N ILE A 63 8.65 6.01 3.18
CA ILE A 63 7.70 7.12 2.96
C ILE A 63 6.67 6.84 1.85
N HIS A 64 6.91 5.85 0.98
CA HIS A 64 6.02 5.46 -0.10
C HIS A 64 5.07 4.32 0.25
N THR A 65 5.13 3.80 1.48
CA THR A 65 4.31 2.66 1.94
C THR A 65 2.83 2.86 1.63
N LEU A 66 2.22 3.97 2.06
CA LEU A 66 0.81 4.24 1.82
C LEU A 66 0.48 4.43 0.33
N LYS A 67 1.42 4.94 -0.49
CA LYS A 67 1.24 5.04 -1.93
C LYS A 67 1.17 3.65 -2.57
N VAL A 68 2.08 2.75 -2.19
CA VAL A 68 2.08 1.36 -2.67
C VAL A 68 0.82 0.63 -2.21
N THR A 69 0.41 0.79 -0.96
CA THR A 69 -0.85 0.22 -0.44
C THR A 69 -2.04 0.66 -1.29
N LYS A 70 -2.15 1.95 -1.62
CA LYS A 70 -3.22 2.46 -2.47
C LYS A 70 -3.21 1.81 -3.85
N MET A 71 -2.04 1.71 -4.49
CA MET A 71 -1.89 1.06 -5.80
C MET A 71 -2.35 -0.40 -5.78
N VAL A 72 -2.00 -1.16 -4.73
CA VAL A 72 -2.45 -2.55 -4.58
C VAL A 72 -3.97 -2.62 -4.42
N LEU A 73 -4.57 -1.78 -3.57
CA LEU A 73 -6.02 -1.73 -3.39
C LEU A 73 -6.78 -1.35 -4.66
N GLU A 74 -6.22 -0.45 -5.49
CA GLU A 74 -6.76 -0.11 -6.82
C GLU A 74 -6.81 -1.35 -7.73
N LYS A 75 -5.76 -2.17 -7.73
CA LYS A 75 -5.67 -3.41 -8.52
C LYS A 75 -6.64 -4.48 -8.01
N MET A 76 -6.84 -4.54 -6.69
CA MET A 76 -7.84 -5.41 -6.04
C MET A 76 -9.28 -4.88 -6.18
N LYS A 77 -9.49 -3.66 -6.70
CA LYS A 77 -10.79 -2.97 -6.75
C LYS A 77 -11.41 -2.76 -5.35
N MET A 78 -10.59 -2.59 -4.32
CA MET A 78 -11.00 -2.42 -2.91
C MET A 78 -10.81 -0.99 -2.39
N MET A 79 -10.98 0.01 -3.26
CA MET A 79 -10.77 1.42 -2.92
C MET A 79 -11.65 1.94 -1.79
N GLY A 80 -12.80 1.31 -1.50
CA GLY A 80 -13.62 1.64 -0.34
C GLY A 80 -12.89 1.46 1.00
N LEU A 81 -11.92 0.53 1.08
CA LEU A 81 -11.08 0.37 2.27
C LEU A 81 -10.10 1.54 2.43
N TRP A 82 -9.52 2.00 1.33
CA TRP A 82 -8.67 3.19 1.35
C TRP A 82 -9.45 4.40 1.86
N GLU A 83 -10.62 4.68 1.30
CA GLU A 83 -11.46 5.83 1.66
C GLU A 83 -11.89 5.82 3.13
N LYS A 84 -12.12 4.63 3.70
CA LYS A 84 -12.43 4.46 5.13
C LYS A 84 -11.29 4.95 6.03
N HIS A 85 -10.05 4.73 5.62
CA HIS A 85 -8.85 5.07 6.40
C HIS A 85 -8.17 6.38 5.95
N GLU A 86 -8.47 6.88 4.75
CA GLU A 86 -7.85 8.08 4.14
C GLU A 86 -8.04 9.34 4.99
N LYS A 87 -9.18 9.46 5.68
CA LYS A 87 -9.46 10.60 6.56
C LYS A 87 -8.43 10.77 7.69
N LYS A 88 -7.66 9.72 8.00
CA LYS A 88 -6.59 9.71 9.00
C LYS A 88 -5.20 9.97 8.41
N ILE A 89 -5.06 9.89 7.09
CA ILE A 89 -3.79 10.15 6.41
C ILE A 89 -3.54 11.67 6.44
N PRO A 90 -2.41 12.13 6.98
CA PRO A 90 -2.04 13.53 6.88
C PRO A 90 -1.98 13.91 5.40
N LYS A 91 -2.85 14.85 5.00
CA LYS A 91 -2.83 15.39 3.64
C LYS A 91 -1.46 16.04 3.47
N PRO A 92 -0.63 15.64 2.49
CA PRO A 92 0.61 16.36 2.25
C PRO A 92 0.23 17.80 1.92
N GLU A 93 0.58 18.72 2.80
CA GLU A 93 0.43 20.14 2.55
C GLU A 93 1.21 20.48 1.28
N GLY A 94 0.48 20.74 0.20
CA GLY A 94 1.04 21.23 -1.06
C GLY A 94 1.77 20.18 -1.91
N LYS A 95 1.00 19.33 -2.61
CA LYS A 95 1.15 19.12 -4.07
C LYS A 95 -0.05 18.33 -4.59
N SER A 96 -0.97 19.10 -5.18
CA SER A 96 -2.01 18.59 -6.08
C SER A 96 -1.30 17.92 -7.26
N TRP A 97 -1.27 16.60 -7.30
CA TRP A 97 -0.94 15.87 -8.53
C TRP A 97 -2.15 15.97 -9.47
N LYS A 98 -2.24 17.13 -10.13
CA LYS A 98 -3.02 17.30 -11.36
C LYS A 98 -2.03 17.75 -12.44
N HIS A 99 -2.05 17.00 -13.54
CA HIS A 99 -1.29 17.13 -14.79
C HIS A 99 0.10 16.47 -14.84
N GLU A 100 0.13 15.31 -15.52
CA GLU A 100 0.78 15.18 -16.83
C GLU A 100 1.95 16.16 -17.10
N ASN A 101 3.17 15.70 -16.87
CA ASN A 101 4.27 15.86 -17.81
C ASN A 101 5.37 14.88 -17.41
N LEU A 102 6.13 14.37 -18.39
CA LEU A 102 7.20 13.35 -18.28
C LEU A 102 6.78 11.91 -18.64
N MET A 103 6.04 11.75 -19.74
CA MET A 103 6.44 10.77 -20.76
C MET A 103 7.13 11.50 -21.91
N MET A 104 8.35 11.98 -21.64
CA MET A 104 9.44 12.28 -22.59
C MET A 104 10.67 12.16 -21.68
N PHE A 105 11.55 11.17 -21.78
CA PHE A 105 12.21 10.55 -22.92
C PHE A 105 12.46 9.06 -22.65
#